data_AF-A0A849FGK8-F1
#
_entry.id   AF-A0A849FGK8-F1
#
_cell.length_a   1.000
_cell.length_b   1.000
_cell.length_c   1.000
_cell.angle_alpha   90.00
_cell.angle_beta   90.00
_cell.angle_gamma   90.00
#
_symmetry.space_group_name_H-M   'P 1'
#
loop_
_entity.id
_entity.type
_entity.pdbx_description
1 polymer ?
#
loop_
_entity_poly.entity_id
_entity_poly.type
_entity_poly.pdbx_seq_one_letter_code
_entity_poly.pdbx_strand_id
1 'polypeptide(L)'
;MRNVKLFLAGFVILFAIIGCEKDEVVEDAVYMKASLKKSLEMKTVPFKGNFISSPSAQDFIACTGDNVPGTNEPLFAVISNKVEGNATHLGVLDYMKSPLIVEACDLDAQTGILSVTLNITFKNKKGDGIRILGVSNISLAGPASGSYEVVEGFGKFEGATGAISTTGFFNGNTGVAEFRAEGSVTQPNR
;
A
#
# COMPACT_ATOMS: atom_id res chain seq x y z
N MET A 1 -1.09 -79.31 -13.77
CA MET A 1 -1.84 -78.88 -14.96
C MET A 1 -0.84 -78.49 -16.04
N ARG A 2 -1.09 -78.98 -17.27
CA ARG A 2 -0.54 -78.62 -18.60
C ARG A 2 0.66 -77.65 -18.64
N ASN A 3 1.82 -78.08 -19.15
CA ASN A 3 2.19 -78.09 -20.59
C ASN A 3 2.08 -76.66 -21.21
N VAL A 4 3.06 -76.07 -21.92
CA VAL A 4 4.21 -76.59 -22.66
C VAL A 4 4.88 -75.40 -23.40
N LYS A 5 6.21 -75.46 -23.56
CA LYS A 5 7.12 -74.94 -24.63
C LYS A 5 7.13 -73.42 -24.96
N LEU A 6 8.26 -72.69 -24.96
CA LEU A 6 9.63 -72.86 -25.52
C LEU A 6 9.75 -72.50 -27.02
N PHE A 7 10.87 -71.84 -27.36
CA PHE A 7 11.42 -71.38 -28.66
C PHE A 7 11.17 -69.89 -29.00
N LEU A 8 12.14 -68.96 -29.01
CA LEU A 8 13.54 -68.87 -29.53
C LEU A 8 13.61 -68.54 -31.03
N ALA A 9 14.60 -67.71 -31.37
CA ALA A 9 14.96 -67.10 -32.67
C ALA A 9 14.32 -65.71 -32.90
N GLY A 10 15.04 -64.68 -33.31
CA GLY A 10 16.40 -64.56 -33.84
C GLY A 10 16.50 -63.23 -34.62
N PHE A 11 17.72 -62.87 -35.03
CA PHE A 11 18.07 -61.77 -35.96
C PHE A 11 17.82 -60.34 -35.44
N VAL A 12 18.84 -59.59 -34.99
CA VAL A 12 19.84 -58.88 -35.82
C VAL A 12 19.20 -58.27 -37.07
N ILE A 13 19.08 -56.95 -37.10
CA ILE A 13 19.46 -56.11 -38.25
C ILE A 13 19.73 -54.70 -37.73
N LEU A 14 21.00 -54.32 -37.87
CA LEU A 14 21.55 -52.99 -37.80
C LEU A 14 21.33 -52.35 -39.18
N PHE A 15 20.57 -51.26 -39.26
CA PHE A 15 20.66 -50.31 -40.38
C PHE A 15 20.66 -48.89 -39.81
N ALA A 16 21.83 -48.26 -39.85
CA ALA A 16 21.91 -46.83 -40.10
C ALA A 16 21.43 -46.58 -41.55
N ILE A 17 20.76 -45.45 -41.83
CA ILE A 17 21.19 -44.32 -42.69
C ILE A 17 19.98 -43.38 -42.88
N ILE A 18 20.09 -42.17 -42.32
CA ILE A 18 19.79 -40.82 -42.85
C ILE A 18 18.51 -40.62 -43.69
N GLY A 19 17.64 -39.71 -43.22
CA GLY A 19 16.81 -38.86 -44.09
C GLY A 19 15.51 -38.35 -43.47
N CYS A 20 15.52 -37.16 -42.86
CA CYS A 20 14.54 -36.07 -43.08
C CYS A 20 14.73 -34.95 -42.07
N GLU A 21 15.14 -33.77 -42.56
CA GLU A 21 14.89 -32.48 -41.91
C GLU A 21 13.39 -32.31 -41.68
N LYS A 22 12.99 -32.08 -40.43
CA LYS A 22 11.87 -31.20 -40.10
C LYS A 22 12.25 -30.42 -38.86
N ASP A 23 12.10 -29.11 -38.98
CA ASP A 23 12.33 -28.08 -37.98
C ASP A 23 11.83 -28.47 -36.59
N GLU A 24 12.75 -28.73 -35.66
CA GLU A 24 12.49 -28.52 -34.23
C GLU A 24 13.04 -27.15 -33.87
N VAL A 25 12.22 -26.12 -34.12
CA VAL A 25 12.38 -24.82 -33.48
C VAL A 25 12.21 -25.06 -31.98
N VAL A 26 13.33 -25.06 -31.30
CA VAL A 26 13.53 -25.04 -29.85
C VAL A 26 12.40 -24.29 -29.13
N GLU A 27 11.42 -25.04 -28.61
CA GLU A 27 10.30 -24.53 -27.79
C GLU A 27 10.78 -23.87 -26.49
N ASP A 28 12.02 -24.12 -26.07
CA ASP A 28 12.62 -23.54 -24.86
C ASP A 28 12.95 -22.04 -24.99
N ALA A 29 12.99 -21.47 -26.21
CA ALA A 29 13.21 -20.04 -26.40
C ALA A 29 11.91 -19.20 -26.24
N VAL A 30 10.74 -19.83 -26.34
CA VAL A 30 9.44 -19.14 -26.26
C VAL A 30 8.97 -18.99 -24.81
N TYR A 31 9.28 -19.95 -23.94
CA TYR A 31 8.95 -19.87 -22.52
C TYR A 31 9.75 -18.82 -21.74
N MET A 32 10.97 -18.50 -22.18
CA MET A 32 11.78 -17.42 -21.57
C MET A 32 11.37 -16.01 -22.04
N LYS A 33 10.66 -15.88 -23.18
CA LYS A 33 10.18 -14.58 -23.67
C LYS A 33 8.76 -14.21 -23.20
N ALA A 34 7.94 -15.19 -22.82
CA ALA A 34 6.62 -14.93 -22.23
C ALA A 34 6.66 -14.57 -20.73
N SER A 35 7.75 -14.91 -20.03
CA SER A 35 7.95 -14.61 -18.60
C SER A 35 8.70 -13.30 -18.33
N LEU A 36 9.14 -12.57 -19.36
CA LEU A 36 9.40 -11.14 -19.21
C LEU A 36 8.04 -10.45 -19.07
N LYS A 37 7.43 -10.60 -17.87
CA LYS A 37 6.59 -9.57 -17.28
C LYS A 37 7.22 -8.26 -17.72
N LYS A 38 6.48 -7.47 -18.49
CA LYS A 38 6.78 -6.07 -18.73
C LYS A 38 6.95 -5.49 -17.33
N SER A 39 8.19 -5.49 -16.84
CA SER A 39 8.60 -4.83 -15.62
C SER A 39 8.31 -3.39 -15.94
N LEU A 40 7.10 -2.95 -15.60
CA LEU A 40 6.69 -1.58 -15.77
C LEU A 40 7.75 -0.78 -15.02
N GLU A 41 8.57 -0.05 -15.76
CA GLU A 41 9.58 0.80 -15.15
C GLU A 41 8.85 1.73 -14.18
N MET A 42 9.15 1.58 -12.90
CA MET A 42 8.57 2.40 -11.87
C MET A 42 9.30 3.74 -11.87
N LYS A 43 8.56 4.82 -12.07
CA LYS A 43 9.12 6.17 -12.03
C LYS A 43 8.72 6.86 -10.73
N THR A 44 9.69 7.45 -10.05
CA THR A 44 9.44 8.36 -8.93
C THR A 44 8.91 9.68 -9.44
N VAL A 45 7.73 10.08 -8.96
CA VAL A 45 7.06 11.33 -9.30
C VAL A 45 6.72 12.11 -8.03
N PRO A 46 6.64 13.44 -8.10
CA PRO A 46 6.20 14.24 -6.97
C PRO A 46 4.74 13.94 -6.62
N PHE A 47 4.46 13.90 -5.32
CA PHE A 47 3.12 13.78 -4.75
C PHE A 47 2.75 15.07 -4.02
N LYS A 48 1.57 15.59 -4.30
CA LYS A 48 0.96 16.72 -3.57
C LYS A 48 -0.51 16.44 -3.34
N GLY A 49 -1.04 16.79 -2.17
CA GLY A 49 -2.46 16.68 -1.90
C GLY A 49 -2.93 17.65 -0.82
N ASN A 50 -4.22 17.97 -0.85
CA ASN A 50 -4.90 18.71 0.21
C ASN A 50 -6.07 17.87 0.69
N PHE A 51 -6.16 17.68 1.99
CA PHE A 51 -7.07 16.73 2.59
C PHE A 51 -7.75 17.29 3.84
N ILE A 52 -8.96 16.78 4.07
CA ILE A 52 -9.72 16.98 5.28
C ILE A 52 -10.03 15.59 5.84
N SER A 53 -9.75 15.37 7.11
CA SER A 53 -10.12 14.18 7.86
C SER A 53 -11.19 14.52 8.87
N SER A 54 -12.26 13.72 8.91
CA SER A 54 -13.36 13.89 9.86
C SER A 54 -13.69 12.57 10.58
N PRO A 55 -14.10 12.63 11.87
CA PRO A 55 -14.54 11.45 12.62
C PRO A 55 -15.67 10.70 11.92
N SER A 56 -15.59 9.36 11.90
CA SER A 56 -16.55 8.54 11.16
C SER A 56 -17.21 7.42 11.95
N ALA A 57 -16.59 6.98 13.04
CA ALA A 57 -17.15 6.05 14.02
C ALA A 57 -16.93 6.61 15.43
N GLN A 58 -17.69 6.13 16.42
CA GLN A 58 -17.56 6.52 17.83
C GLN A 58 -16.75 5.50 18.64
N ASP A 59 -15.82 4.79 17.98
CA ASP A 59 -14.85 3.95 18.68
C ASP A 59 -13.62 4.78 19.03
N PHE A 60 -13.11 4.57 20.23
CA PHE A 60 -12.01 5.34 20.80
C PHE A 60 -10.88 4.41 21.26
N ILE A 61 -9.65 4.88 21.10
CA ILE A 61 -8.50 4.32 21.82
C ILE A 61 -8.07 5.30 22.90
N ALA A 62 -7.67 4.78 24.06
CA ALA A 62 -7.01 5.58 25.07
C ALA A 62 -5.57 5.85 24.61
N CYS A 63 -5.17 7.12 24.63
CA CYS A 63 -3.78 7.49 24.40
C CYS A 63 -2.95 7.15 25.63
N THR A 64 -1.76 6.61 25.39
CA THR A 64 -0.77 6.41 26.45
C THR A 64 -0.09 7.72 26.80
N GLY A 65 0.72 7.72 27.87
CA GLY A 65 1.47 8.88 28.29
C GLY A 65 0.82 9.63 29.45
N ASP A 66 1.09 10.93 29.51
CA ASP A 66 0.62 11.79 30.59
C ASP A 66 -0.89 12.07 30.49
N ASN A 67 -1.51 12.43 31.62
CA ASN A 67 -2.87 12.96 31.61
C ASN A 67 -2.89 14.38 31.02
N VAL A 68 -4.06 14.78 30.50
CA VAL A 68 -4.24 16.11 29.93
C VAL A 68 -3.99 17.19 31.00
N PRO A 69 -3.06 18.16 30.75
CA PRO A 69 -2.78 19.24 31.69
C PRO A 69 -4.05 20.00 32.08
N GLY A 70 -4.28 20.16 33.38
CA GLY A 70 -5.39 20.95 33.91
C GLY A 70 -6.72 20.21 34.08
N THR A 71 -6.90 19.04 33.47
CA THR A 71 -8.08 18.18 33.71
C THR A 71 -7.74 16.89 34.45
N ASN A 72 -6.51 16.41 34.34
CA ASN A 72 -6.06 15.12 34.89
C ASN A 72 -6.87 13.91 34.38
N GLU A 73 -7.55 14.08 33.24
CA GLU A 73 -8.32 13.04 32.56
C GLU A 73 -7.46 12.35 31.48
N PRO A 74 -7.72 11.07 31.19
CA PRO A 74 -7.09 10.38 30.07
C PRO A 74 -7.55 10.97 28.74
N LEU A 75 -6.63 11.04 27.78
CA LEU A 75 -6.93 11.47 26.42
C LEU A 75 -7.40 10.28 25.57
N PHE A 76 -8.43 10.50 24.76
CA PHE A 76 -8.92 9.49 23.81
C PHE A 76 -8.86 10.02 22.38
N ALA A 77 -8.46 9.15 21.45
CA ALA A 77 -8.50 9.43 20.02
C ALA A 77 -9.59 8.59 19.33
N VAL A 78 -10.30 9.20 18.38
CA VAL A 78 -11.25 8.48 17.52
C VAL A 78 -10.49 7.53 16.62
N ILE A 79 -10.82 6.23 16.67
CA ILE A 79 -10.09 5.19 15.91
C ILE A 79 -10.24 5.39 14.41
N SER A 80 -11.45 5.71 13.94
CA SER A 80 -11.75 5.69 12.51
C SER A 80 -12.28 7.02 12.01
N ASN A 81 -11.56 7.58 11.04
CA ASN A 81 -11.89 8.81 10.36
C ASN A 81 -12.00 8.56 8.85
N LYS A 82 -12.69 9.45 8.15
CA LYS A 82 -12.74 9.45 6.69
C LYS A 82 -11.91 10.60 6.16
N VAL A 83 -11.22 10.37 5.05
CA VAL A 83 -10.45 11.40 4.36
C VAL A 83 -11.11 11.77 3.04
N GLU A 84 -11.26 13.07 2.82
CA GLU A 84 -11.69 13.67 1.58
C GLU A 84 -10.67 14.68 1.08
N GLY A 85 -10.75 15.03 -0.20
CA GLY A 85 -9.85 16.00 -0.82
C GLY A 85 -9.32 15.54 -2.17
N ASN A 86 -8.16 16.07 -2.55
CA ASN A 86 -7.57 15.82 -3.85
C ASN A 86 -6.05 15.63 -3.76
N ALA A 87 -5.51 14.77 -4.61
CA ALA A 87 -4.08 14.57 -4.75
C ALA A 87 -3.63 14.42 -6.20
N THR A 88 -2.38 14.78 -6.46
CA THR A 88 -1.72 14.52 -7.74
C THR A 88 -1.77 13.03 -8.05
N HIS A 89 -2.02 12.69 -9.31
CA HIS A 89 -2.12 11.33 -9.85
C HIS A 89 -3.34 10.51 -9.38
N LEU A 90 -3.86 10.76 -8.17
CA LEU A 90 -5.08 10.14 -7.63
C LEU A 90 -6.36 10.86 -8.07
N GLY A 91 -6.30 12.18 -8.24
CA GLY A 91 -7.47 13.03 -8.48
C GLY A 91 -8.26 13.28 -7.19
N VAL A 92 -9.58 13.36 -7.32
CA VAL A 92 -10.51 13.52 -6.18
C VAL A 92 -10.68 12.18 -5.47
N LEU A 93 -10.53 12.18 -4.15
CA LEU A 93 -10.70 10.99 -3.32
C LEU A 93 -12.18 10.62 -3.18
N ASP A 94 -12.41 9.31 -3.04
CA ASP A 94 -13.69 8.75 -2.61
C ASP A 94 -13.62 8.53 -1.10
N TYR A 95 -14.35 9.37 -0.35
CA TYR A 95 -14.33 9.38 1.11
C TYR A 95 -14.79 8.05 1.72
N MET A 96 -15.62 7.27 1.02
CA MET A 96 -16.07 5.95 1.46
C MET A 96 -14.97 4.87 1.31
N LYS A 97 -13.96 5.12 0.49
CA LYS A 97 -12.85 4.21 0.21
C LYS A 97 -11.52 4.71 0.78
N SER A 98 -11.54 5.82 1.51
CA SER A 98 -10.35 6.50 2.02
C SER A 98 -10.38 6.61 3.55
N PRO A 99 -10.35 5.49 4.28
CA PRO A 99 -10.28 5.52 5.74
C PRO A 99 -8.92 6.01 6.24
N LEU A 100 -8.96 6.68 7.39
CA LEU A 100 -7.82 6.97 8.25
C LEU A 100 -8.06 6.26 9.58
N ILE A 101 -7.18 5.33 9.90
CA ILE A 101 -7.24 4.53 11.12
C ILE A 101 -6.13 4.97 12.06
N VAL A 102 -6.50 5.27 13.30
CA VAL A 102 -5.58 5.50 14.39
C VAL A 102 -5.23 4.15 15.02
N GLU A 103 -3.96 3.78 14.94
CA GLU A 103 -3.49 2.51 15.49
C GLU A 103 -2.96 2.66 16.92
N ALA A 104 -2.36 3.81 17.23
CA ALA A 104 -1.86 4.16 18.56
C ALA A 104 -1.79 5.68 18.72
N CYS A 105 -1.87 6.15 19.96
CA CYS A 105 -1.59 7.55 20.30
C CYS A 105 -0.90 7.66 21.66
N ASP A 106 -0.05 8.66 21.79
CA ASP A 106 0.76 8.94 22.98
C ASP A 106 0.86 10.45 23.22
N LEU A 107 0.52 10.90 24.43
CA LEU A 107 0.57 12.30 24.82
C LEU A 107 1.80 12.58 25.70
N ASP A 108 2.63 13.51 25.24
CA ASP A 108 3.64 14.17 26.07
C ASP A 108 3.05 15.48 26.60
N ALA A 109 2.72 15.52 27.90
CA ALA A 109 2.13 16.70 28.52
C ALA A 109 3.15 17.82 28.76
N GLN A 110 4.45 17.51 28.79
CA GLN A 110 5.50 18.52 28.95
C GLN A 110 5.65 19.36 27.69
N THR A 111 5.59 18.71 26.52
CA THR A 111 5.67 19.39 25.23
C THR A 111 4.30 19.78 24.67
N GLY A 112 3.22 19.19 25.18
CA GLY A 112 1.86 19.39 24.67
C GLY A 112 1.66 18.80 23.27
N ILE A 113 2.43 17.75 22.94
CA ILE A 113 2.43 17.09 21.65
C ILE A 113 1.78 15.71 21.79
N LEU A 114 0.75 15.49 20.98
CA LEU A 114 0.13 14.20 20.77
C LEU A 114 0.76 13.53 19.55
N SER A 115 1.44 12.42 19.78
CA SER A 115 1.98 11.55 18.73
C SER A 115 0.94 10.51 18.36
N VAL A 116 0.61 10.37 17.08
CA VAL A 116 -0.45 9.47 16.59
C VAL A 116 0.09 8.60 15.46
N THR A 117 0.06 7.28 15.65
CA THR A 117 0.37 6.32 14.59
C THR A 117 -0.87 6.11 13.73
N LEU A 118 -0.70 6.31 12.43
CA LEU A 118 -1.80 6.40 11.47
C LEU A 118 -1.60 5.47 10.30
N ASN A 119 -2.70 4.84 9.91
CA ASN A 119 -2.84 4.02 8.71
C ASN A 119 -3.89 4.64 7.80
N ILE A 120 -3.42 5.29 6.73
CA ILE A 120 -4.26 6.12 5.88
C ILE A 120 -4.33 5.49 4.49
N THR A 121 -5.55 5.26 4.02
CA THR A 121 -5.79 4.83 2.64
C THR A 121 -6.34 6.00 1.84
N PHE A 122 -5.76 6.27 0.68
CA PHE A 122 -6.28 7.24 -0.29
C PHE A 122 -6.71 6.49 -1.55
N LYS A 123 -8.01 6.51 -1.86
CA LYS A 123 -8.55 5.90 -3.09
C LYS A 123 -9.47 6.86 -3.81
N ASN A 124 -9.42 6.84 -5.13
CA ASN A 124 -10.41 7.53 -5.96
C ASN A 124 -11.65 6.65 -6.21
N LYS A 125 -12.65 7.19 -6.92
CA LYS A 125 -13.90 6.46 -7.23
C LYS A 125 -13.67 5.13 -7.98
N LYS A 126 -12.62 5.04 -8.80
CA LYS A 126 -12.25 3.82 -9.55
C LYS A 126 -11.58 2.75 -8.67
N GLY A 127 -11.19 3.10 -7.44
CA GLY A 127 -10.47 2.21 -6.54
C GLY A 127 -8.94 2.24 -6.70
N ASP A 128 -8.42 3.04 -7.63
CA ASP A 128 -6.99 3.32 -7.71
C ASP A 128 -6.56 4.16 -6.50
N GLY A 129 -5.41 3.86 -5.92
CA GLY A 129 -5.00 4.52 -4.68
C GLY A 129 -3.67 4.06 -4.11
N ILE A 130 -3.37 4.57 -2.93
CA ILE A 130 -2.22 4.16 -2.12
C ILE A 130 -2.64 4.04 -0.65
N ARG A 131 -1.91 3.23 0.12
CA ARG A 131 -1.99 3.17 1.58
C ARG A 131 -0.64 3.61 2.14
N ILE A 132 -0.72 4.46 3.16
CA ILE A 132 0.44 5.01 3.84
C ILE A 132 0.38 4.73 5.33
N LEU A 133 1.54 4.47 5.93
CA LEU A 133 1.72 4.30 7.37
C LEU A 133 2.70 5.33 7.88
N GLY A 134 2.46 5.87 9.07
CA GLY A 134 3.35 6.87 9.62
C GLY A 134 2.88 7.45 10.94
N VAL A 135 3.55 8.50 11.36
CA VAL A 135 3.27 9.20 12.61
C VAL A 135 2.92 10.65 12.31
N SER A 136 1.84 11.13 12.94
CA SER A 136 1.53 12.55 13.09
C SER A 136 1.91 13.04 14.47
N ASN A 137 2.52 14.21 14.53
CA ASN A 137 2.72 14.99 15.75
C ASN A 137 1.74 16.16 15.70
N ILE A 138 0.83 16.20 16.66
CA ILE A 138 -0.25 17.17 16.76
C ILE A 138 -0.03 17.97 18.03
N SER A 139 0.22 19.27 17.91
CA SER A 139 0.17 20.14 19.07
C SER A 139 -1.28 20.30 19.51
N LEU A 140 -1.55 20.23 20.81
CA LEU A 140 -2.88 20.54 21.37
C LEU A 140 -3.32 21.99 21.03
N ALA A 141 -2.38 22.87 20.66
CA ALA A 141 -2.64 24.24 20.23
C ALA A 141 -2.91 24.38 18.71
N GLY A 142 -2.94 23.27 17.96
CA GLY A 142 -3.48 23.25 16.59
C GLY A 142 -2.53 22.77 15.48
N PRO A 143 -1.26 23.18 15.40
CA PRO A 143 -0.37 22.73 14.33
C PRO A 143 -0.17 21.21 14.35
N ALA A 144 -0.26 20.60 13.17
CA ALA A 144 -0.01 19.18 12.96
C ALA A 144 1.03 18.98 11.86
N SER A 145 1.89 17.99 12.05
CA SER A 145 2.83 17.54 11.02
C SER A 145 2.95 16.03 11.04
N GLY A 146 3.34 15.41 9.93
CA GLY A 146 3.51 13.97 9.90
C GLY A 146 4.51 13.51 8.85
N SER A 147 4.99 12.28 9.03
CA SER A 147 5.83 11.57 8.07
C SER A 147 5.33 10.16 7.88
N TYR A 148 5.25 9.75 6.62
CA TYR A 148 4.60 8.53 6.18
C TYR A 148 5.35 7.86 5.06
N GLU A 149 5.25 6.54 5.02
CA GLU A 149 5.73 5.70 3.94
C GLU A 149 4.56 5.09 3.17
N VAL A 150 4.68 5.02 1.84
CA VAL A 150 3.74 4.26 1.02
C VAL A 150 4.08 2.78 1.14
N VAL A 151 3.16 2.03 1.73
CA VAL A 151 3.35 0.60 2.00
C VAL A 151 2.57 -0.30 1.05
N GLU A 152 1.58 0.26 0.34
CA GLU A 152 0.76 -0.48 -0.60
C GLU A 152 0.18 0.46 -1.66
N GLY A 153 0.04 -0.02 -2.88
CA GLY A 153 -0.65 0.66 -3.96
C GLY A 153 -1.75 -0.20 -4.56
N PHE A 154 -2.81 0.46 -5.05
CA PHE A 154 -4.02 -0.19 -5.56
C PHE A 154 -4.28 0.20 -7.01
N GLY A 155 -4.78 -0.76 -7.79
CA GLY A 155 -5.14 -0.56 -9.19
C GLY A 155 -3.93 -0.13 -10.02
N LYS A 156 -3.99 1.04 -10.67
CA LYS A 156 -2.85 1.52 -11.47
C LYS A 156 -1.57 1.84 -10.67
N PHE A 157 -1.66 1.88 -9.33
CA PHE A 157 -0.53 2.13 -8.44
C PHE A 157 0.02 0.86 -7.79
N GLU A 158 -0.39 -0.33 -8.21
CA GLU A 158 0.14 -1.57 -7.64
C GLU A 158 1.68 -1.60 -7.66
N GLY A 159 2.27 -1.93 -6.50
CA GLY A 159 3.73 -1.87 -6.28
C GLY A 159 4.30 -0.48 -5.98
N ALA A 160 3.47 0.56 -5.84
CA ALA A 160 3.91 1.89 -5.45
C ALA A 160 4.55 1.91 -4.06
N THR A 161 5.61 2.70 -3.96
CA THR A 161 6.40 3.01 -2.76
C THR A 161 6.65 4.51 -2.72
N GLY A 162 7.13 5.05 -1.61
CA GLY A 162 7.39 6.48 -1.51
C GLY A 162 7.39 7.00 -0.09
N ALA A 163 7.66 8.29 0.04
CA ALA A 163 7.65 9.00 1.32
C ALA A 163 6.80 10.26 1.17
N ILE A 164 5.92 10.49 2.14
CA ILE A 164 5.00 11.63 2.18
C ILE A 164 5.14 12.30 3.54
N SER A 165 5.26 13.61 3.53
CA SER A 165 5.18 14.45 4.72
C SER A 165 3.88 15.24 4.68
N THR A 166 3.34 15.56 5.86
CA THR A 166 2.17 16.42 5.97
C THR A 166 2.43 17.61 6.88
N THR A 167 1.75 18.70 6.59
CA THR A 167 1.64 19.88 7.45
C THR A 167 0.19 20.31 7.47
N GLY A 168 -0.33 20.70 8.63
CA GLY A 168 -1.75 20.98 8.76
C GLY A 168 -2.14 21.55 10.10
N PHE A 169 -3.43 21.46 10.37
CA PHE A 169 -4.06 21.92 11.59
C PHE A 169 -5.10 20.91 12.07
N PHE A 170 -5.16 20.68 13.38
CA PHE A 170 -6.17 19.85 14.03
C PHE A 170 -7.07 20.71 14.92
N ASN A 171 -8.38 20.60 14.72
CA ASN A 171 -9.37 21.24 15.57
C ASN A 171 -9.84 20.26 16.66
N GLY A 172 -9.30 20.42 17.87
CA GLY A 172 -9.66 19.59 19.02
C GLY A 172 -11.13 19.63 19.43
N ASN A 173 -11.89 20.68 19.06
CA ASN A 173 -13.31 20.77 19.39
C ASN A 173 -14.18 19.92 18.46
N THR A 174 -13.79 19.79 17.19
CA THR A 174 -14.59 19.06 16.18
C THR A 174 -14.00 17.71 15.81
N GLY A 175 -12.73 17.46 16.17
CA GLY A 175 -11.96 16.30 15.73
C GLY A 175 -11.57 16.35 14.24
N VAL A 176 -11.78 17.48 13.56
CA VAL A 176 -11.46 17.64 12.15
C VAL A 176 -9.98 18.03 11.99
N ALA A 177 -9.28 17.38 11.06
CA ALA A 177 -7.92 17.72 10.68
C ALA A 177 -7.86 18.17 9.22
N GLU A 178 -7.22 19.29 8.95
CA GLU A 178 -6.91 19.76 7.60
C GLU A 178 -5.41 19.64 7.38
N PHE A 179 -4.99 19.01 6.28
CA PHE A 179 -3.57 18.82 6.02
C PHE A 179 -3.23 18.84 4.54
N ARG A 180 -2.06 19.43 4.27
CA ARG A 180 -1.38 19.37 2.98
C ARG A 180 -0.32 18.29 3.03
N ALA A 181 -0.29 17.46 2.00
CA ALA A 181 0.70 16.40 1.85
C ALA A 181 1.66 16.75 0.72
N GLU A 182 2.96 16.51 0.94
CA GLU A 182 4.01 16.65 -0.07
C GLU A 182 5.03 15.53 0.05
N GLY A 183 5.52 15.05 -1.08
CA GLY A 183 6.53 13.99 -1.10
C GLY A 183 6.73 13.42 -2.48
N SER A 184 7.05 12.13 -2.54
CA SER A 184 7.21 11.40 -3.79
C SER A 184 6.62 10.00 -3.71
N VAL A 185 6.12 9.53 -4.85
CA VAL A 185 5.61 8.16 -4.99
C VAL A 185 6.16 7.55 -6.28
N THR A 186 6.40 6.25 -6.26
CA THR A 186 6.67 5.49 -7.47
C THR A 186 5.36 5.10 -8.13
N GLN A 187 5.29 5.21 -9.46
CA GLN A 187 4.16 4.73 -10.23
C GLN A 187 4.62 4.06 -11.53
N PRO A 188 3.86 3.08 -12.05
CA PRO A 188 4.15 2.44 -13.33
C PRO A 188 4.18 3.47 -14.46
N ASN A 189 5.22 3.45 -15.30
CA ASN A 189 5.28 4.25 -16.52
C ASN A 189 4.22 3.70 -17.51
N ARG A 190 3.07 4.37 -17.62
CA ARG A 190 1.94 4.01 -18.49
C ARG A 190 1.63 5.12 -19.48
#